data_AF-A0A099GNQ0-F1
#
_entry.id   AF-A0A099GNQ0-F1
#
_cell.length_a   1.000
_cell.length_b   1.000
_cell.length_c   1.000
_cell.angle_alpha   90.00
_cell.angle_beta   90.00
_cell.angle_gamma   90.00
#
_symmetry.space_group_name_H-M   'P 1'
#
loop_
_entity.id
_entity.type
_entity.pdbx_description
1 polymer ?
#
loop_
_entity_poly.entity_id
_entity_poly.type
_entity_poly.pdbx_seq_one_letter_code
_entity_poly.pdbx_strand_id
1 'polypeptide(L)'
;MSDPLAPLATRLRLLMLAGFVVLATPFLAGLGGAGGYSVGIFAAIFAARYMLTTDPARWSHPAIPALGVAVNAAVAGVLWGLGLWVSRATGWTPRWGALPPVLLALAGTGLSVQLWSARRDAAVNGMLDDAARLTRDDDERPRP
;
A
#
# COMPACT_ATOMS: atom_id res chain seq x y z
N MET A 1 -29.17 -6.26 16.57
CA MET A 1 -28.53 -4.98 16.19
C MET A 1 -27.12 -5.30 15.74
N SER A 2 -26.84 -5.22 14.44
CA SER A 2 -25.50 -5.38 13.89
C SER A 2 -24.69 -4.13 14.23
N ASP A 3 -23.52 -4.33 14.84
CA ASP A 3 -22.63 -3.27 15.27
C ASP A 3 -22.14 -2.48 14.02
N PRO A 4 -22.46 -1.19 13.87
CA PRO A 4 -22.12 -0.41 12.68
C PRO A 4 -20.59 -0.28 12.46
N LEU A 5 -19.79 -0.62 13.49
CA LEU A 5 -18.33 -0.61 13.43
C LEU A 5 -17.70 -1.94 12.97
N ALA A 6 -18.45 -3.06 13.00
CA ALA A 6 -17.98 -4.35 12.54
C ALA A 6 -17.45 -4.38 11.08
N PRO A 7 -18.08 -3.69 10.10
CA PRO A 7 -17.54 -3.65 8.74
C PRO A 7 -16.26 -2.81 8.61
N LEU A 8 -16.11 -1.74 9.40
CA LEU A 8 -14.89 -0.92 9.42
C LEU A 8 -13.71 -1.69 10.02
N ALA A 9 -13.93 -2.34 11.17
CA ALA A 9 -12.91 -3.17 11.83
C ALA A 9 -12.43 -4.30 10.92
N THR A 10 -13.35 -4.92 10.17
CA THR A 10 -13.02 -5.98 9.21
C THR A 10 -12.17 -5.46 8.05
N ARG A 11 -12.53 -4.30 7.47
CA ARG A 11 -11.75 -3.66 6.40
C ARG A 11 -10.34 -3.28 6.87
N LEU A 12 -10.20 -2.72 8.07
CA LEU A 12 -8.90 -2.37 8.65
C LEU A 12 -8.01 -3.61 8.86
N ARG A 13 -8.58 -4.71 9.37
CA ARG A 13 -7.85 -5.98 9.51
C ARG A 13 -7.37 -6.51 8.18
N LEU A 14 -8.22 -6.48 7.15
CA LEU A 14 -7.85 -6.91 5.80
C LEU A 14 -6.76 -6.00 5.20
N LEU A 15 -6.82 -4.70 5.45
CA LEU A 15 -5.80 -3.74 4.99
C LEU A 15 -4.45 -3.99 5.67
N MET A 16 -4.45 -4.25 6.99
CA MET A 16 -3.26 -4.63 7.74
C MET A 16 -2.67 -5.94 7.23
N LEU A 17 -3.51 -6.95 6.99
CA LEU A 17 -3.08 -8.23 6.44
C LEU A 17 -2.47 -8.06 5.04
N ALA A 18 -3.11 -7.29 4.16
CA ALA A 18 -2.61 -6.99 2.83
C ALA A 18 -1.25 -6.26 2.90
N GLY A 19 -1.12 -5.29 3.81
CA GLY A 19 0.13 -4.59 4.05
C GLY A 19 1.23 -5.49 4.56
N PHE A 20 0.92 -6.39 5.50
CA PHE A 20 1.85 -7.37 6.01
C PHE A 20 2.33 -8.32 4.91
N VAL A 21 1.42 -8.84 4.08
CA VAL A 21 1.75 -9.73 2.95
C VAL A 21 2.73 -9.04 2.00
N VAL A 22 2.45 -7.79 1.62
CA VAL A 22 3.34 -7.00 0.76
C VAL A 22 4.70 -6.82 1.44
N LEU A 23 4.72 -6.45 2.72
CA LEU A 23 5.96 -6.22 3.47
C LEU A 23 6.79 -7.51 3.63
N ALA A 24 6.17 -8.68 3.73
CA ALA A 24 6.88 -9.95 3.88
C ALA A 24 7.58 -10.41 2.58
N THR A 25 7.20 -9.88 1.42
CA THR A 25 7.70 -10.36 0.13
C THR A 25 9.21 -10.17 -0.14
N PRO A 26 9.90 -9.09 0.27
CA PRO A 26 11.35 -8.99 0.10
C PRO A 26 12.09 -10.04 0.93
N PHE A 27 11.57 -10.37 2.13
CA PHE A 27 12.09 -11.46 2.94
C PHE A 27 11.97 -12.80 2.22
N LEU A 28 10.80 -13.11 1.66
CA LEU A 28 10.59 -14.34 0.87
C LEU A 28 11.49 -14.40 -0.38
N ALA A 29 11.81 -13.25 -0.97
CA ALA A 29 12.76 -13.18 -2.08
C ALA A 29 14.19 -13.47 -1.63
N GLY A 30 14.63 -12.90 -0.51
CA GLY A 30 15.94 -13.21 0.08
C GLY A 30 16.06 -14.69 0.46
N LEU A 31 15.01 -15.24 1.07
CA LEU A 31 14.90 -16.66 1.41
C LEU A 31 14.92 -17.56 0.17
N GLY A 32 14.27 -17.11 -0.90
CA GLY A 32 14.21 -17.77 -2.20
C GLY A 32 15.49 -17.76 -3.02
N GLY A 33 16.54 -17.09 -2.53
CA GLY A 33 17.79 -16.92 -3.26
C GLY A 33 17.71 -15.89 -4.40
N ALA A 34 16.77 -14.94 -4.35
CA ALA A 34 16.73 -13.84 -5.30
C ALA A 34 17.98 -12.97 -5.20
N GLY A 35 18.49 -12.49 -6.34
CA GLY A 35 19.60 -11.54 -6.38
C GLY A 35 19.18 -10.16 -5.84
N GLY A 36 20.17 -9.35 -5.42
CA GLY A 36 19.92 -8.03 -4.80
C GLY A 36 19.13 -7.04 -5.67
N TYR A 37 19.07 -7.26 -6.99
CA TYR A 37 18.22 -6.48 -7.91
C TYR A 37 16.73 -6.49 -7.49
N SER A 38 16.27 -7.54 -6.81
CA SER A 38 14.88 -7.63 -6.35
C SER A 38 14.52 -6.56 -5.32
N VAL A 39 15.50 -6.04 -4.58
CA VAL A 39 15.29 -4.92 -3.64
C VAL A 39 14.74 -3.69 -4.35
N GLY A 40 15.27 -3.37 -5.54
CA GLY A 40 14.78 -2.26 -6.36
C GLY A 40 13.34 -2.48 -6.84
N ILE A 41 12.98 -3.72 -7.19
CA ILE A 41 11.62 -4.09 -7.59
C ILE A 41 10.65 -3.87 -6.43
N PHE A 42 10.98 -4.36 -5.23
CA PHE A 42 10.11 -4.16 -4.06
C PHE A 42 10.04 -2.71 -3.62
N ALA A 43 11.14 -1.96 -3.70
CA ALA A 43 11.13 -0.52 -3.43
C ALA A 43 10.14 0.21 -4.34
N ALA A 44 10.13 -0.12 -5.64
CA ALA A 44 9.18 0.44 -6.59
C ALA A 44 7.73 0.03 -6.28
N ILE A 45 7.47 -1.24 -5.91
CA ILE A 45 6.14 -1.71 -5.53
C ILE A 45 5.64 -1.00 -4.26
N PHE A 46 6.49 -0.85 -3.24
CA PHE A 46 6.12 -0.18 -2.00
C PHE A 46 5.84 1.31 -2.23
N ALA A 47 6.67 1.98 -3.05
CA ALA A 47 6.45 3.35 -3.46
C ALA A 47 5.13 3.50 -4.23
N ALA A 48 4.85 2.60 -5.19
CA ALA A 48 3.60 2.57 -5.93
C ALA A 48 2.39 2.34 -5.01
N ARG A 49 2.49 1.41 -4.05
CA ARG A 49 1.45 1.15 -3.06
C ARG A 49 1.17 2.41 -2.24
N TYR A 50 2.21 3.04 -1.69
CA TYR A 50 2.10 4.31 -0.99
C TYR A 50 1.40 5.36 -1.87
N MET A 51 1.84 5.48 -3.13
CA MET A 51 1.31 6.35 -4.20
C MET A 51 -0.17 6.15 -4.55
N LEU A 52 -0.73 4.97 -4.25
CA LEU A 52 -2.12 4.64 -4.58
C LEU A 52 -3.03 4.70 -3.34
N THR A 53 -2.47 4.55 -2.15
CA THR A 53 -3.22 4.51 -0.89
C THR A 53 -3.20 5.82 -0.10
N THR A 54 -2.38 6.79 -0.51
CA THR A 54 -2.23 8.09 0.18
C THR A 54 -2.80 9.22 -0.67
N ASP A 55 -3.18 10.32 -0.02
CA ASP A 55 -3.71 11.52 -0.67
C ASP A 55 -2.67 12.13 -1.63
N PRO A 56 -3.03 12.42 -2.90
CA PRO A 56 -2.16 13.08 -3.85
C PRO A 56 -1.53 14.39 -3.39
N ALA A 57 -2.22 15.16 -2.55
CA ALA A 57 -1.69 16.42 -2.05
C ALA A 57 -0.40 16.21 -1.22
N ARG A 58 -0.27 15.06 -0.54
CA ARG A 58 0.87 14.73 0.32
C ARG A 58 2.18 14.47 -0.43
N TRP A 59 2.14 14.25 -1.74
CA TRP A 59 3.36 14.09 -2.56
C TRP A 59 3.45 15.06 -3.71
N SER A 60 2.72 16.17 -3.64
CA SER A 60 2.91 17.30 -4.55
C SER A 60 4.35 17.84 -4.52
N HIS A 61 5.04 17.72 -3.38
CA HIS A 61 6.45 18.06 -3.25
C HIS A 61 7.36 16.89 -3.66
N PRO A 62 8.26 17.04 -4.65
CA PRO A 62 9.04 15.94 -5.24
C PRO A 62 10.00 15.25 -4.26
N ALA A 63 10.42 15.92 -3.18
CA ALA A 63 11.26 15.31 -2.14
C ALA A 63 10.54 14.21 -1.35
N ILE A 64 9.21 14.25 -1.22
CA ILE A 64 8.45 13.28 -0.43
C ILE A 64 8.41 11.91 -1.13
N PRO A 65 8.09 11.80 -2.44
CA PRO A 65 8.32 10.58 -3.22
C PRO A 65 9.74 10.04 -3.11
N ALA A 66 10.76 10.89 -3.25
CA ALA A 66 12.15 10.47 -3.24
C ALA A 66 12.57 9.86 -1.90
N LEU A 67 12.22 10.52 -0.79
CA LEU A 67 12.41 9.99 0.56
C LEU A 67 11.61 8.70 0.78
N GLY A 68 10.37 8.66 0.32
CA GLY A 68 9.53 7.47 0.39
C GLY A 68 10.16 6.27 -0.33
N VAL A 69 10.68 6.47 -1.55
CA VAL A 69 11.41 5.43 -2.30
C VAL A 69 12.67 4.99 -1.56
N ALA A 70 13.47 5.92 -1.04
CA ALA A 70 14.69 5.61 -0.31
C ALA A 70 14.42 4.78 0.97
N VAL A 71 13.43 5.18 1.76
CA VAL A 71 13.00 4.44 2.96
C VAL A 71 12.47 3.06 2.57
N ASN A 72 11.63 2.98 1.54
CA ASN A 72 11.10 1.70 1.06
C ASN A 72 12.21 0.76 0.53
N ALA A 73 13.24 1.31 -0.13
CA ALA A 73 14.40 0.55 -0.57
C ALA A 73 15.23 0.04 0.61
N ALA A 74 15.45 0.87 1.65
CA ALA A 74 16.14 0.45 2.86
C ALA A 74 15.37 -0.69 3.57
N VAL A 75 14.06 -0.54 3.74
CA VAL A 75 13.20 -1.57 4.33
C VAL A 75 13.22 -2.86 3.52
N ALA A 76 13.05 -2.77 2.20
CA ALA A 76 13.12 -3.94 1.32
C ALA A 76 14.50 -4.62 1.38
N GLY A 77 15.59 -3.84 1.45
CA GLY A 77 16.96 -4.33 1.57
C GLY A 77 17.21 -5.06 2.89
N VAL A 78 16.75 -4.50 4.00
CA VAL A 78 16.84 -5.15 5.33
C VAL A 78 16.08 -6.48 5.33
N LEU A 79 14.83 -6.49 4.86
CA LEU A 79 14.01 -7.69 4.83
C LEU A 79 14.58 -8.77 3.90
N TRP A 80 15.04 -8.38 2.71
CA TRP A 80 15.75 -9.27 1.80
C TRP A 80 17.02 -9.85 2.44
N GLY A 81 17.82 -9.01 3.09
CA GLY A 81 19.04 -9.44 3.79
C GLY A 81 18.73 -10.43 4.92
N LEU A 82 17.66 -10.20 5.68
CA LEU A 82 17.18 -11.12 6.71
C LEU A 82 16.73 -12.46 6.10
N GLY A 83 16.00 -12.45 4.99
CA GLY A 83 15.60 -13.68 4.30
C GLY A 83 16.79 -14.49 3.81
N LEU A 84 17.78 -13.82 3.23
CA LEU A 84 19.03 -14.44 2.79
C LEU A 84 19.82 -15.02 3.97
N TRP A 85 19.89 -14.28 5.08
CA TRP A 85 20.54 -14.74 6.30
C TRP A 85 19.85 -15.99 6.86
N VAL A 86 18.52 -16.01 6.94
CA VAL A 86 17.75 -17.18 7.39
C VAL A 86 17.98 -18.38 6.47
N SER A 87 17.97 -18.18 5.15
CA SER A 87 18.25 -19.24 4.18
C SER A 87 19.63 -19.87 4.42
N ARG A 88 20.65 -19.03 4.64
CA ARG A 88 22.02 -19.49 4.91
C ARG A 88 22.15 -20.16 6.27
N ALA A 89 21.53 -19.62 7.30
CA ALA A 89 21.60 -20.15 8.67
C ALA A 89 20.90 -21.51 8.81
N THR A 90 19.81 -21.72 8.08
CA THR A 90 19.02 -22.95 8.13
C THR A 90 19.42 -23.98 7.07
N GLY A 91 20.24 -23.59 6.08
CA GLY A 91 20.54 -24.39 4.90
C GLY A 91 19.33 -24.57 3.96
N TRP A 92 18.19 -23.95 4.27
CA TRP A 92 16.99 -24.05 3.45
C TRP A 92 17.04 -23.06 2.29
N THR A 93 17.30 -23.57 1.09
CA THR A 93 17.43 -22.79 -0.15
C THR A 93 16.40 -23.26 -1.19
N PRO A 94 15.14 -22.81 -1.13
CA PRO A 94 14.08 -23.28 -2.03
C PRO A 94 14.22 -22.82 -3.49
N ARG A 95 15.16 -21.91 -3.81
CA ARG A 95 15.57 -21.52 -5.18
C ARG A 95 14.45 -21.03 -6.12
N TRP A 96 13.31 -20.58 -5.59
CA TRP A 96 12.22 -20.02 -6.40
C TRP A 96 12.48 -18.59 -6.91
N GLY A 97 13.57 -17.94 -6.47
CA GLY A 97 13.99 -16.62 -6.96
C GLY A 97 13.06 -15.47 -6.54
N ALA A 98 12.97 -14.43 -7.37
CA ALA A 98 12.20 -13.22 -7.07
C ALA A 98 10.74 -13.28 -7.52
N LEU A 99 10.40 -14.14 -8.49
CA LEU A 99 9.13 -14.06 -9.20
C LEU A 99 7.90 -14.32 -8.30
N PRO A 100 7.82 -15.42 -7.52
CA PRO A 100 6.63 -15.64 -6.69
C PRO A 100 6.41 -14.54 -5.63
N PRO A 101 7.45 -14.07 -4.90
CA PRO A 101 7.29 -12.95 -3.98
C PRO A 101 6.88 -11.63 -4.67
N VAL A 102 7.37 -11.35 -5.89
CA VAL A 102 6.94 -10.16 -6.65
C VAL A 102 5.46 -10.24 -7.01
N LEU A 103 4.98 -11.40 -7.49
CA LEU A 103 3.55 -11.59 -7.81
C LEU A 103 2.68 -11.41 -6.56
N LEU A 104 3.12 -11.94 -5.42
CA LEU A 104 2.43 -11.78 -4.15
C LEU A 104 2.37 -10.31 -3.70
N ALA A 105 3.46 -9.56 -3.90
CA ALA A 105 3.52 -8.14 -3.58
C ALA A 105 2.57 -7.31 -4.47
N LEU A 106 2.47 -7.63 -5.75
CA LEU A 106 1.55 -7.00 -6.67
C LEU A 106 0.09 -7.31 -6.29
N ALA A 107 -0.23 -8.56 -5.99
CA ALA A 107 -1.57 -8.97 -5.55
C ALA A 107 -1.97 -8.27 -4.24
N GLY A 108 -1.08 -8.24 -3.24
CA GLY A 108 -1.33 -7.56 -1.97
C GLY A 108 -1.43 -6.04 -2.11
N THR A 109 -0.71 -5.45 -3.07
CA THR A 109 -0.83 -4.02 -3.42
C THR A 109 -2.18 -3.75 -4.05
N GLY A 110 -2.60 -4.54 -5.04
CA GLY A 110 -3.92 -4.42 -5.66
C GLY A 110 -5.05 -4.54 -4.64
N LEU A 111 -4.95 -5.49 -3.70
CA LEU A 111 -5.92 -5.68 -2.63
C LEU A 111 -5.93 -4.50 -1.64
N SER A 112 -4.76 -3.94 -1.32
CA SER A 112 -4.67 -2.73 -0.48
C SER A 112 -5.42 -1.55 -1.12
N VAL A 113 -5.26 -1.35 -2.42
CA VAL A 113 -5.92 -0.25 -3.17
C VAL A 113 -7.43 -0.47 -3.27
N GLN A 114 -7.88 -1.72 -3.41
CA GLN A 114 -9.32 -2.04 -3.42
C GLN A 114 -9.98 -1.79 -2.06
N LEU A 115 -9.27 -2.11 -0.97
CA LEU A 115 -9.76 -1.91 0.40
C LEU A 115 -9.70 -0.45 0.85
N TRP A 116 -8.72 0.30 0.36
CA TRP A 116 -8.50 1.68 0.74
C TRP A 116 -7.86 2.47 -0.42
N SER A 117 -8.54 3.50 -0.88
CA SER A 117 -7.99 4.44 -1.85
C SER A 117 -8.33 5.86 -1.44
N ALA A 118 -7.31 6.61 -1.02
CA ALA A 118 -7.44 8.02 -0.69
C ALA A 118 -8.01 8.85 -1.86
N ARG A 119 -7.83 8.42 -3.11
CA ARG A 119 -8.46 9.07 -4.28
C ARG A 119 -9.96 8.86 -4.33
N ARG A 120 -10.45 7.67 -3.97
CA ARG A 120 -11.89 7.40 -3.89
C ARG A 120 -12.51 8.18 -2.74
N ASP A 121 -11.83 8.23 -1.59
CA ASP A 121 -12.34 8.97 -0.44
C ASP A 121 -12.32 10.49 -0.70
N ALA A 122 -11.27 11.03 -1.33
CA ALA A 122 -11.21 12.43 -1.74
C ALA A 122 -12.30 12.78 -2.77
N ALA A 123 -12.58 11.89 -3.73
CA ALA A 123 -13.65 12.09 -4.71
C ALA A 123 -15.05 12.06 -4.06
N VAL A 124 -15.29 11.13 -3.13
CA VAL A 124 -16.56 11.03 -2.40
C VAL A 124 -16.77 12.25 -1.51
N ASN A 125 -15.76 12.68 -0.76
CA ASN A 125 -15.85 13.87 0.09
C ASN A 125 -16.08 15.13 -0.75
N GLY A 126 -15.41 15.27 -1.90
CA GLY A 126 -15.67 16.37 -2.83
C GLY A 126 -17.11 16.40 -3.35
N MET A 127 -17.66 15.24 -3.73
CA MET A 127 -19.07 15.14 -4.15
C MET A 127 -20.05 15.52 -3.04
N LEU A 128 -19.76 15.14 -1.79
CA LEU A 128 -20.58 15.50 -0.62
C LEU A 128 -20.51 17.00 -0.32
N ASP A 129 -19.33 17.60 -0.42
CA ASP A 129 -19.14 19.05 -0.25
C ASP A 129 -19.86 19.85 -1.35
N ASP A 130 -19.80 19.38 -2.60
CA ASP A 130 -20.51 19.98 -3.73
C ASP A 130 -22.04 19.86 -3.57
N ALA A 131 -22.53 18.70 -3.14
CA ALA A 131 -23.95 18.50 -2.84
C ALA A 131 -24.44 19.39 -1.68
N ALA A 132 -23.62 19.56 -0.64
CA ALA A 132 -23.92 20.44 0.48
C ALA A 132 -23.98 21.92 0.06
N ARG A 133 -23.11 22.35 -0.85
CA ARG A 133 -23.14 23.70 -1.44
C ARG A 133 -24.41 23.94 -2.26
N LEU A 134 -24.76 23.01 -3.15
CA LEU A 134 -25.96 23.10 -3.98
C LEU A 134 -27.24 23.19 -3.14
N THR A 135 -27.32 22.43 -2.05
CA THR A 135 -28.49 22.47 -1.14
C THR A 135 -28.59 23.80 -0.39
N ARG A 136 -27.44 24.39 -0.02
CA ARG A 136 -27.38 25.68 0.68
C ARG A 136 -27.76 26.85 -0.24
N ASP A 137 -27.31 26.81 -1.49
CA ASP A 137 -27.63 27.82 -2.49
C ASP A 137 -29.11 27.79 -2.92
N ASP A 138 -29.77 26.63 -2.86
CA ASP A 138 -31.21 26.52 -3.11
C ASP A 138 -32.07 27.06 -1.95
N ASP A 139 -31.59 27.00 -0.70
CA ASP A 139 -32.26 27.60 0.47
C ASP A 139 -32.11 29.14 0.53
N GLU A 140 -31.06 29.71 -0.08
CA GLU A 140 -30.82 31.16 -0.15
C GLU A 140 -31.49 31.86 -1.35
N ARG A 141 -32.16 31.12 -2.25
CA ARG A 141 -32.95 31.77 -3.31
C ARG A 141 -34.16 32.48 -2.71
N PRO A 142 -34.39 33.77 -3.03
CA PRO A 142 -35.59 34.47 -2.59
C PRO A 142 -36.81 33.72 -3.15
N ARG A 143 -37.67 33.22 -2.26
CA ARG A 143 -38.97 32.70 -2.68
C ARG A 143 -39.79 33.87 -3.24
N PRO A 144 -40.44 33.71 -4.41
CA PRO A 144 -41.27 34.76 -5.00
C PRO A 144 -42.46 35.14 -4.11
#